data_AF-A0A075WGV2-F1
#
_entry.id   AF-A0A075WGV2-F1
#
_cell.length_a   1.000
_cell.length_b   1.000
_cell.length_c   1.000
_cell.angle_alpha   90.00
_cell.angle_beta   90.00
_cell.angle_gamma   90.00
#
_symmetry.space_group_name_H-M   'P 1'
#
loop_
_entity.id
_entity.type
_entity.pdbx_description
1 polymer ?
#
loop_
_entity_poly.entity_id
_entity_poly.type
_entity_poly.pdbx_seq_one_letter_code
_entity_poly.pdbx_strand_id
1 'polypeptide(L)'
;MQDLEGRIFRIQRFSIHDGPGIRTTVFLKGCPLRCIWCHNPESQSFSLEVGYRKERCLGYHECLKSCERSAIEASEGISVLREKCDGCGKCVEACPSGALEIYGMDVTASHVMEIVERDRVFYKNSGGGVTFSGGEPYFQPDFLLSLLEECRNRGISAAVDTSGFTDWKVIETSMEFADLFLYDLKDYSSERHRRFCGVGNEHILQNLKNLLDAGNNVVVRIPVVPGYNFSEDFDSYIEILAKLGCRRIDLLPFHSLAKDKYRWLGREWLMPEIGDEARSIALAFSEALEAMGFEVTVGGYF
;
A
#
# COMPACT_ATOMS: atom_id res chain seq x y z
N MET A 1 -10.59 25.73 6.16
CA MET A 1 -10.22 25.04 4.91
C MET A 1 -11.44 24.37 4.33
N GLN A 2 -11.47 24.17 3.02
CA GLN A 2 -12.49 23.35 2.37
C GLN A 2 -12.24 21.89 2.76
N ASP A 3 -13.27 21.18 3.23
CA ASP A 3 -13.17 19.75 3.57
C ASP A 3 -12.97 18.96 2.27
N LEU A 4 -11.74 18.53 2.00
CA LEU A 4 -11.38 17.87 0.75
C LEU A 4 -11.91 16.43 0.72
N GLU A 5 -12.38 16.02 -0.46
CA GLU A 5 -12.78 14.66 -0.73
C GLU A 5 -11.61 13.85 -1.31
N GLY A 6 -11.57 12.58 -0.95
CA GLY A 6 -10.67 11.60 -1.49
C GLY A 6 -11.26 10.21 -1.42
N ARG A 7 -10.51 9.23 -1.91
CA ARG A 7 -10.96 7.85 -2.03
C ARG A 7 -10.03 6.89 -1.30
N ILE A 8 -10.59 6.15 -0.37
CA ILE A 8 -9.89 5.11 0.39
C ILE A 8 -10.55 3.75 0.12
N PHE A 9 -9.87 2.65 0.40
CA PHE A 9 -10.50 1.32 0.35
C PHE A 9 -10.61 0.63 1.71
N ARG A 10 -9.87 1.12 2.71
CA ARG A 10 -9.88 0.56 4.06
C ARG A 10 -9.29 1.53 5.08
N ILE A 11 -9.81 1.49 6.31
CA ILE A 11 -9.13 2.02 7.50
C ILE A 11 -8.92 0.83 8.45
N GLN A 12 -7.67 0.57 8.79
CA GLN A 12 -7.30 -0.48 9.74
C GLN A 12 -6.82 0.15 11.03
N ARG A 13 -7.53 -0.11 12.12
CA ARG A 13 -7.15 0.34 13.46
C ARG A 13 -6.24 -0.71 14.09
N PHE A 14 -5.38 -0.28 15.01
CA PHE A 14 -4.48 -1.15 15.77
C PHE A 14 -3.39 -1.87 14.95
N SER A 15 -2.89 -1.22 13.90
CA SER A 15 -1.71 -1.70 13.16
C SER A 15 -0.44 -1.55 13.98
N ILE A 16 0.42 -2.57 13.95
CA ILE A 16 1.74 -2.60 14.64
C ILE A 16 2.93 -2.68 13.66
N HIS A 17 2.68 -3.05 12.41
CA HIS A 17 3.72 -3.21 11.38
C HIS A 17 3.86 -1.97 10.46
N ASP A 18 2.95 -1.01 10.59
CA ASP A 18 2.84 0.16 9.70
C ASP A 18 3.54 1.39 10.28
N GLY A 19 4.58 1.21 11.10
CA GLY A 19 5.33 2.26 11.79
C GLY A 19 5.43 2.02 13.30
N PRO A 20 6.09 2.93 14.05
CA PRO A 20 6.29 2.77 15.48
C PRO A 20 4.98 2.93 16.26
N GLY A 21 4.85 2.14 17.32
CA GLY A 21 3.69 2.12 18.21
C GLY A 21 2.42 1.58 17.55
N ILE A 22 1.29 1.72 18.24
CA ILE A 22 -0.03 1.39 17.71
C ILE A 22 -0.46 2.48 16.75
N ARG A 23 -0.81 2.10 15.52
CA ARG A 23 -1.22 3.05 14.48
C ARG A 23 -2.59 2.74 13.90
N THR A 24 -3.24 3.76 13.38
CA THR A 24 -4.36 3.59 12.44
C THR A 24 -3.85 3.79 11.04
N THR A 25 -4.01 2.78 10.19
CA THR A 25 -3.59 2.84 8.80
C THR A 25 -4.77 3.15 7.89
N VAL A 26 -4.69 4.27 7.17
CA VAL A 26 -5.66 4.69 6.17
C VAL A 26 -5.13 4.29 4.81
N PHE A 27 -5.83 3.39 4.12
CA PHE A 27 -5.40 2.87 2.83
C PHE A 27 -6.11 3.57 1.68
N LEU A 28 -5.38 4.46 0.99
CA LEU A 28 -5.85 5.26 -0.15
C LEU A 28 -5.93 4.41 -1.43
N LYS A 29 -6.85 4.76 -2.33
CA LYS A 29 -6.96 4.19 -3.68
C LYS A 29 -6.11 4.94 -4.69
N GLY A 30 -5.79 4.24 -5.78
CA GLY A 30 -4.91 4.68 -6.84
C GLY A 30 -3.46 4.30 -6.57
N CYS A 31 -2.82 3.66 -7.55
CA CYS A 31 -1.38 3.43 -7.55
C CYS A 31 -0.87 3.50 -9.00
N PRO A 32 0.22 4.24 -9.27
CA PRO A 32 0.81 4.26 -10.61
C PRO A 32 1.62 2.99 -10.91
N LEU A 33 2.01 2.23 -9.89
CA LEU A 33 2.75 0.98 -10.04
C LEU A 33 1.82 -0.21 -10.30
N ARG A 34 2.38 -1.27 -10.90
CA ARG A 34 1.73 -2.57 -11.18
C ARG A 34 2.62 -3.72 -10.70
N CYS A 35 3.03 -3.66 -9.44
CA CYS A 35 3.84 -4.71 -8.81
C CYS A 35 3.15 -6.07 -8.96
N ILE A 36 3.86 -7.04 -9.53
CA ILE A 36 3.32 -8.41 -9.71
C ILE A 36 3.04 -9.10 -8.36
N TRP A 37 3.72 -8.68 -7.28
CA TRP A 37 3.55 -9.15 -5.90
C TRP A 37 2.67 -8.23 -5.04
N CYS A 38 1.86 -7.34 -5.63
CA CYS A 38 1.06 -6.37 -4.88
C CYS A 38 0.13 -7.07 -3.85
N HIS A 39 0.21 -6.67 -2.57
CA HIS A 39 -0.67 -7.25 -1.55
C HIS A 39 -2.07 -6.63 -1.49
N ASN A 40 -2.28 -5.51 -2.19
CA ASN A 40 -3.54 -4.76 -2.24
C ASN A 40 -3.91 -4.44 -3.70
N PRO A 41 -4.18 -5.44 -4.56
CA PRO A 41 -4.56 -5.18 -5.96
C PRO A 41 -5.78 -4.25 -6.09
N GLU A 42 -6.71 -4.28 -5.11
CA GLU A 42 -7.89 -3.42 -5.01
C GLU A 42 -7.55 -1.93 -4.89
N SER A 43 -6.30 -1.59 -4.57
CA SER A 43 -5.82 -0.21 -4.47
C SER A 43 -5.32 0.35 -5.81
N GLN A 44 -5.00 -0.50 -6.80
CA GLN A 44 -4.30 -0.07 -8.01
C GLN A 44 -5.14 0.86 -8.90
N SER A 45 -6.43 0.54 -9.04
CA SER A 45 -7.40 1.39 -9.73
C SER A 45 -7.85 2.51 -8.79
N PHE A 46 -7.98 3.73 -9.31
CA PHE A 46 -8.64 4.80 -8.58
C PHE A 46 -10.16 4.61 -8.56
N SER A 47 -10.73 3.92 -9.54
CA SER A 47 -12.18 3.66 -9.61
C SER A 47 -12.65 2.72 -8.50
N LEU A 48 -13.93 2.82 -8.15
CA LEU A 48 -14.60 1.81 -7.32
C LEU A 48 -14.63 0.48 -8.08
N GLU A 49 -14.36 -0.62 -7.39
CA GLU A 49 -14.30 -1.95 -8.02
C GLU A 49 -15.15 -2.95 -7.26
N VAL A 50 -15.97 -3.72 -7.96
CA VAL A 50 -16.76 -4.80 -7.33
C VAL A 50 -15.95 -6.09 -7.29
N GLY A 51 -15.69 -6.63 -6.11
CA GLY A 51 -15.12 -7.97 -5.91
C GLY A 51 -16.19 -9.05 -5.76
N TYR A 52 -15.82 -10.30 -6.05
CA TYR A 52 -16.67 -11.47 -5.88
C TYR A 52 -15.97 -12.58 -5.08
N ARG A 53 -16.54 -12.93 -3.93
CA ARG A 53 -16.10 -14.01 -3.05
C ARG A 53 -16.98 -15.23 -3.28
N LYS A 54 -16.54 -16.15 -4.16
CA LYS A 54 -17.31 -17.34 -4.59
C LYS A 54 -17.83 -18.16 -3.41
N GLU A 55 -17.05 -18.26 -2.34
CA GLU A 55 -17.36 -19.05 -1.14
C GLU A 55 -18.58 -18.53 -0.37
N ARG A 56 -18.93 -17.26 -0.55
CA ARG A 56 -20.10 -16.63 0.09
C ARG A 56 -21.33 -16.64 -0.80
N CYS A 57 -21.22 -17.06 -2.05
CA CYS A 57 -22.34 -16.99 -2.99
C CYS A 57 -23.34 -18.13 -2.75
N LEU A 58 -24.60 -17.78 -2.48
CA LEU A 58 -25.68 -18.74 -2.28
C LEU A 58 -26.55 -18.97 -3.53
N GLY A 59 -26.14 -18.44 -4.69
CA GLY A 59 -26.82 -18.67 -5.97
C GLY A 59 -28.12 -17.90 -6.18
N TYR A 60 -28.40 -16.85 -5.41
CA TYR A 60 -29.61 -16.04 -5.56
C TYR A 60 -29.67 -15.28 -6.91
N HIS A 61 -28.52 -14.91 -7.46
CA HIS A 61 -28.38 -14.24 -8.76
C HIS A 61 -29.14 -12.90 -8.93
N GLU A 62 -29.62 -12.29 -7.85
CA GLU A 62 -30.24 -10.95 -7.89
C GLU A 62 -29.29 -9.87 -8.43
N CYS A 63 -27.99 -10.07 -8.25
CA CYS A 63 -26.95 -9.22 -8.83
C CYS A 63 -27.06 -9.08 -10.36
N LEU A 64 -27.46 -10.14 -11.08
CA LEU A 64 -27.63 -10.12 -12.54
C LEU A 64 -28.75 -9.15 -12.95
N LYS A 65 -29.87 -9.16 -12.21
CA LYS A 65 -31.04 -8.32 -12.49
C LYS A 65 -30.79 -6.86 -12.10
N SER A 66 -30.07 -6.64 -11.00
CA SER A 66 -29.78 -5.29 -10.49
C SER A 66 -28.75 -4.50 -11.32
N CYS A 67 -27.98 -5.17 -12.18
CA CYS A 67 -26.90 -4.54 -12.94
C CYS A 67 -27.42 -3.92 -14.25
N GLU A 68 -27.73 -2.64 -14.22
CA GLU A 68 -28.17 -1.87 -15.41
C GLU A 68 -27.12 -1.78 -16.52
N ARG A 69 -25.84 -2.00 -16.20
CA ARG A 69 -24.72 -1.99 -17.16
C ARG A 69 -24.49 -3.33 -17.85
N SER A 70 -25.24 -4.37 -17.48
CA SER A 70 -24.98 -5.75 -17.94
C SER A 70 -23.51 -6.14 -17.76
N ALA A 71 -22.93 -5.72 -16.63
CA ALA A 71 -21.53 -5.93 -16.28
C ALA A 71 -21.32 -7.17 -15.40
N ILE A 72 -22.36 -7.96 -15.17
CA ILE A 72 -22.32 -9.15 -14.33
C ILE A 72 -22.82 -10.33 -15.14
N GLU A 73 -22.01 -11.37 -15.21
CA GLU A 73 -22.33 -12.60 -15.94
C GLU A 73 -22.30 -13.81 -14.99
N ALA A 74 -23.18 -14.77 -15.26
CA ALA A 74 -23.16 -16.07 -14.62
C ALA A 74 -22.22 -17.01 -15.39
N SER A 75 -21.26 -17.60 -14.68
CA SER A 75 -20.34 -18.62 -15.19
C SER A 75 -20.25 -19.77 -14.17
N GLU A 76 -19.06 -20.21 -13.75
CA GLU A 76 -18.88 -21.07 -12.56
C GLU A 76 -19.05 -20.30 -11.23
N GLY A 77 -19.95 -19.32 -11.22
CA GLY A 77 -20.08 -18.27 -10.22
C GLY A 77 -20.51 -16.97 -10.87
N ILE A 78 -20.08 -15.85 -10.31
CA ILE A 78 -20.29 -14.52 -10.87
C ILE A 78 -18.98 -13.99 -11.44
N SER A 79 -19.03 -13.45 -12.65
CA SER A 79 -17.93 -12.69 -13.26
C SER A 79 -18.33 -11.23 -13.40
N VAL A 80 -17.43 -10.31 -13.03
CA VAL A 80 -17.64 -8.86 -13.20
C VAL A 80 -16.84 -8.41 -14.41
N LEU A 81 -17.54 -8.00 -15.47
CA LEU A 81 -16.98 -7.43 -16.69
C LEU A 81 -16.48 -6.01 -16.44
N ARG A 82 -15.17 -5.87 -16.26
CA ARG A 82 -14.52 -4.62 -15.82
C ARG A 82 -14.71 -3.49 -16.80
N GLU A 83 -14.78 -3.79 -18.09
CA GLU A 83 -14.98 -2.82 -19.17
C GLU A 83 -16.40 -2.24 -19.24
N LYS A 84 -17.38 -2.90 -18.60
CA LYS A 84 -18.78 -2.43 -18.51
C LYS A 84 -19.14 -1.90 -17.13
N CYS A 85 -18.43 -2.32 -16.08
CA CYS A 85 -18.74 -1.97 -14.71
C CYS A 85 -18.30 -0.54 -14.38
N ASP A 86 -19.24 0.31 -13.94
CA ASP A 86 -18.96 1.66 -13.46
C ASP A 86 -18.74 1.73 -11.94
N GLY A 87 -18.79 0.59 -11.25
CA GLY A 87 -18.56 0.51 -9.81
C GLY A 87 -19.72 1.06 -8.96
N CYS A 88 -20.93 1.22 -9.51
CA CYS A 88 -22.07 1.80 -8.78
C CYS A 88 -22.57 1.01 -7.56
N GLY A 89 -22.16 -0.25 -7.38
CA GLY A 89 -22.48 -1.03 -6.17
C GLY A 89 -23.90 -1.58 -6.07
N LYS A 90 -24.82 -1.29 -7.00
CA LYS A 90 -26.21 -1.83 -6.99
C LYS A 90 -26.28 -3.35 -6.83
N CYS A 91 -25.34 -4.07 -7.45
CA CYS A 91 -25.22 -5.51 -7.33
C CYS A 91 -24.74 -6.02 -5.97
N VAL A 92 -23.96 -5.19 -5.27
CA VAL A 92 -23.51 -5.46 -3.89
C VAL A 92 -24.69 -5.30 -2.95
N GLU A 93 -25.47 -4.23 -3.08
CA GLU A 93 -26.70 -4.00 -2.31
C GLU A 93 -27.72 -5.11 -2.50
N ALA A 94 -27.85 -5.61 -3.74
CA ALA A 94 -28.76 -6.70 -4.07
C ALA A 94 -28.25 -8.09 -3.65
N CYS A 95 -27.03 -8.23 -3.13
CA CYS A 95 -26.42 -9.52 -2.79
C CYS A 95 -26.66 -9.89 -1.30
N PRO A 96 -27.64 -10.75 -0.96
CA PRO A 96 -28.03 -10.95 0.44
C PRO A 96 -26.96 -11.66 1.26
N SER A 97 -26.08 -12.43 0.61
CA SER A 97 -25.02 -13.19 1.26
C SER A 97 -23.71 -12.41 1.42
N GLY A 98 -23.62 -11.19 0.89
CA GLY A 98 -22.38 -10.41 0.90
C GLY A 98 -21.24 -11.07 0.11
N ALA A 99 -21.58 -11.82 -0.94
CA ALA A 99 -20.60 -12.41 -1.85
C ALA A 99 -19.99 -11.39 -2.81
N LEU A 100 -20.72 -10.34 -3.13
CA LEU A 100 -20.20 -9.17 -3.83
C LEU A 100 -19.83 -8.09 -2.82
N GLU A 101 -18.74 -7.39 -3.07
CA GLU A 101 -18.22 -6.32 -2.20
C GLU A 101 -17.71 -5.16 -3.06
N ILE A 102 -17.89 -3.92 -2.60
CA ILE A 102 -17.33 -2.75 -3.25
C ILE A 102 -16.00 -2.37 -2.60
N TYR A 103 -14.95 -2.27 -3.40
CA TYR A 103 -13.64 -1.80 -2.99
C TYR A 103 -13.47 -0.33 -3.34
N GLY A 104 -13.53 0.50 -2.32
CA GLY A 104 -13.42 1.94 -2.42
C GLY A 104 -14.60 2.64 -1.76
N MET A 105 -14.33 3.80 -1.19
CA MET A 105 -15.32 4.72 -0.64
C MET A 105 -14.81 6.14 -0.80
N ASP A 106 -15.69 7.01 -1.27
CA ASP A 106 -15.45 8.46 -1.27
C ASP A 106 -15.71 8.98 0.14
N VAL A 107 -14.74 9.72 0.67
CA VAL A 107 -14.71 10.20 2.05
C VAL A 107 -14.15 11.62 2.08
N THR A 108 -14.57 12.39 3.08
CA THR A 108 -13.94 13.68 3.35
C THR A 108 -12.77 13.52 4.32
N ALA A 109 -11.85 14.48 4.33
CA ALA A 109 -10.74 14.52 5.27
C ALA A 109 -11.25 14.52 6.71
N SER A 110 -12.30 15.30 7.00
CA SER A 110 -12.93 15.34 8.31
C SER A 110 -13.45 13.96 8.75
N HIS A 111 -14.09 13.20 7.86
CA HIS A 111 -14.59 11.87 8.17
C HIS A 111 -13.45 10.88 8.51
N VAL A 112 -12.36 10.90 7.75
CA VAL A 112 -11.17 10.07 8.06
C VAL A 112 -10.61 10.45 9.43
N MET A 113 -10.49 11.75 9.70
CA MET A 113 -9.94 12.24 10.96
C MET A 113 -10.83 11.93 12.16
N GLU A 114 -12.15 11.91 12.02
CA GLU A 114 -13.07 11.41 13.06
C GLU A 114 -12.79 9.97 13.46
N ILE A 115 -12.39 9.11 12.51
CA ILE A 115 -12.05 7.71 12.78
C ILE A 115 -10.66 7.62 13.42
N VAL A 116 -9.67 8.31 12.85
CA VAL A 116 -8.29 8.36 13.37
C VAL A 116 -8.24 8.85 14.82
N GLU A 117 -9.06 9.84 15.16
CA GLU A 117 -9.15 10.45 16.49
C GLU A 117 -9.62 9.45 17.57
N ARG A 118 -10.43 8.44 17.21
CA ARG A 118 -10.96 7.43 18.14
C ARG A 118 -9.86 6.63 18.84
N ASP A 119 -8.68 6.55 18.23
CA ASP A 119 -7.53 5.80 18.75
C ASP A 119 -6.48 6.66 19.46
N ARG A 120 -6.76 7.95 19.70
CA ARG A 120 -5.81 8.89 20.34
C ARG A 120 -5.18 8.36 21.63
N VAL A 121 -5.95 7.67 22.47
CA VAL A 121 -5.44 7.11 23.73
C VAL A 121 -4.35 6.06 23.48
N PHE A 122 -4.49 5.24 22.45
CA PHE A 122 -3.48 4.25 22.09
C PHE A 122 -2.21 4.93 21.58
N TYR A 123 -2.35 5.95 20.72
CA TYR A 123 -1.21 6.71 20.21
C TYR A 123 -0.38 7.32 21.34
N LYS A 124 -1.05 7.94 22.33
CA LYS A 124 -0.39 8.54 23.50
C LYS A 124 0.39 7.53 24.34
N ASN A 125 -0.13 6.30 24.48
CA ASN A 125 0.49 5.28 25.31
C ASN A 125 1.64 4.55 24.59
N SER A 126 1.57 4.39 23.28
CA SER A 126 2.56 3.63 22.51
C SER A 126 3.58 4.50 21.77
N GLY A 127 3.41 5.83 21.75
CA GLY A 127 4.16 6.70 20.83
C GLY A 127 3.75 6.50 19.36
N GLY A 128 2.51 6.06 19.13
CA GLY A 128 1.99 5.73 17.81
C GLY A 128 1.33 6.92 17.09
N GLY A 129 0.44 6.63 16.14
CA GLY A 129 -0.20 7.67 15.33
C GLY A 129 -1.00 7.15 14.16
N VAL A 130 -1.00 7.87 13.04
CA VAL A 130 -1.66 7.46 11.80
C VAL A 130 -0.65 7.15 10.71
N THR A 131 -0.92 6.15 9.87
CA THR A 131 -0.14 5.87 8.66
C THR A 131 -1.04 6.01 7.45
N PHE A 132 -0.65 6.84 6.49
CA PHE A 132 -1.31 6.92 5.19
C PHE A 132 -0.57 6.00 4.22
N SER A 133 -1.26 4.93 3.80
CA SER A 133 -0.75 3.85 2.94
C SER A 133 -1.78 3.56 1.85
N GLY A 134 -1.81 2.35 1.29
CA GLY A 134 -2.81 1.91 0.32
C GLY A 134 -2.18 1.45 -0.99
N GLY A 135 -2.57 2.14 -2.06
CA GLY A 135 -1.88 2.08 -3.33
C GLY A 135 -0.63 2.95 -3.26
N GLU A 136 -0.72 4.18 -3.77
CA GLU A 136 0.26 5.24 -3.56
C GLU A 136 -0.45 6.44 -2.95
N PRO A 137 -0.18 6.82 -1.69
CA PRO A 137 -0.82 7.98 -1.06
C PRO A 137 -0.69 9.25 -1.90
N TYR A 138 0.46 9.46 -2.56
CA TYR A 138 0.66 10.63 -3.43
C TYR A 138 -0.10 10.60 -4.75
N PHE A 139 -0.86 9.54 -5.04
CA PHE A 139 -1.82 9.53 -6.14
C PHE A 139 -3.00 10.50 -5.88
N GLN A 140 -3.19 10.91 -4.63
CA GLN A 140 -4.20 11.90 -4.22
C GLN A 140 -3.53 13.00 -3.37
N PRO A 141 -2.65 13.83 -3.97
CA PRO A 141 -1.75 14.70 -3.24
C PRO A 141 -2.48 15.73 -2.36
N ASP A 142 -3.50 16.40 -2.89
CA ASP A 142 -4.24 17.43 -2.14
C ASP A 142 -4.97 16.84 -0.93
N PHE A 143 -5.60 15.67 -1.12
CA PHE A 143 -6.29 14.96 -0.05
C PHE A 143 -5.32 14.48 1.04
N LEU A 144 -4.18 13.89 0.64
CA LEU A 144 -3.14 13.47 1.58
C LEU A 144 -2.58 14.65 2.38
N LEU A 145 -2.24 15.77 1.72
CA LEU A 145 -1.70 16.95 2.38
C LEU A 145 -2.69 17.53 3.39
N SER A 146 -3.98 17.59 3.06
CA SER A 146 -5.01 18.03 4.01
C SER A 146 -5.12 17.11 5.22
N LEU A 147 -5.02 15.79 5.05
CA LEU A 147 -5.01 14.83 6.15
C LEU A 147 -3.78 15.00 7.05
N LEU A 148 -2.60 15.20 6.46
CA LEU A 148 -1.35 15.42 7.20
C LEU A 148 -1.40 16.73 8.00
N GLU A 149 -1.91 17.81 7.40
CA GLU A 149 -2.10 19.09 8.09
C GLU A 149 -3.07 18.95 9.27
N GLU A 150 -4.19 18.25 9.10
CA GLU A 150 -5.13 17.96 10.19
C GLU A 150 -4.47 17.16 11.32
N CYS A 151 -3.61 16.19 10.99
CA CYS A 151 -2.86 15.43 11.99
C CYS A 151 -1.96 16.35 12.82
N ARG A 152 -1.21 17.24 12.15
CA ARG A 152 -0.33 18.22 12.80
C ARG A 152 -1.12 19.17 13.70
N ASN A 153 -2.24 19.72 13.22
CA ASN A 153 -3.12 20.60 13.99
C ASN A 153 -3.68 19.92 15.26
N ARG A 154 -3.86 18.60 15.22
CA ARG A 154 -4.38 17.79 16.32
C ARG A 154 -3.29 17.18 17.21
N GLY A 155 -2.01 17.39 16.89
CA GLY A 155 -0.88 16.77 17.58
C GLY A 155 -0.89 15.24 17.49
N ILE A 156 -1.28 14.69 16.34
CA ILE A 156 -1.24 13.25 16.04
C ILE A 156 -0.04 13.00 15.13
N SER A 157 0.84 12.07 15.52
CA SER A 157 1.98 11.73 14.66
C SER A 157 1.52 11.07 13.36
N ALA A 158 2.08 11.50 12.24
CA ALA A 158 1.74 11.00 10.92
C ALA A 158 2.93 10.33 10.23
N ALA A 159 2.68 9.17 9.63
CA ALA A 159 3.60 8.48 8.75
C ALA A 159 3.02 8.40 7.34
N VAL A 160 3.88 8.51 6.33
CA VAL A 160 3.51 8.31 4.92
C VAL A 160 4.21 7.06 4.40
N ASP A 161 3.42 6.08 3.96
CA ASP A 161 3.87 4.80 3.40
C ASP A 161 3.75 4.82 1.87
N THR A 162 4.88 5.00 1.20
CA THR A 162 4.94 5.45 -0.19
C THR A 162 5.98 4.70 -1.01
N SER A 163 5.69 4.52 -2.30
CA SER A 163 6.70 4.14 -3.29
C SER A 163 7.57 5.30 -3.75
N GLY A 164 7.19 6.54 -3.41
CA GLY A 164 7.86 7.76 -3.83
C GLY A 164 7.76 8.07 -5.32
N PHE A 165 6.90 7.38 -6.06
CA PHE A 165 6.63 7.66 -7.47
C PHE A 165 5.65 8.84 -7.60
N THR A 166 6.17 10.05 -7.42
CA THR A 166 5.44 11.32 -7.57
C THR A 166 6.42 12.47 -7.86
N ASP A 167 5.89 13.65 -8.14
CA ASP A 167 6.70 14.87 -8.26
C ASP A 167 7.32 15.25 -6.91
N TRP A 168 8.62 15.57 -6.91
CA TRP A 168 9.38 15.95 -5.71
C TRP A 168 8.66 17.02 -4.87
N LYS A 169 8.06 18.03 -5.53
CA LYS A 169 7.36 19.13 -4.88
C LYS A 169 6.26 18.67 -3.93
N VAL A 170 5.59 17.56 -4.25
CA VAL A 170 4.53 17.00 -3.40
C VAL A 170 5.12 16.39 -2.12
N ILE A 171 6.24 15.65 -2.25
CA ILE A 171 6.97 15.09 -1.11
C ILE A 171 7.56 16.22 -0.26
N GLU A 172 8.19 17.21 -0.89
CA GLU A 172 8.75 18.38 -0.22
C GLU A 172 7.71 19.12 0.62
N THR A 173 6.48 19.24 0.11
CA THR A 173 5.38 19.86 0.85
C THR A 173 4.94 18.99 2.04
N SER A 174 4.89 17.67 1.88
CA SER A 174 4.45 16.76 2.95
C SER A 174 5.45 16.66 4.11
N MET A 175 6.73 16.95 3.88
CA MET A 175 7.79 16.98 4.90
C MET A 175 7.49 17.96 6.05
N GLU A 176 6.68 18.99 5.84
CA GLU A 176 6.28 19.89 6.91
C GLU A 176 5.35 19.20 7.93
N PHE A 177 4.66 18.15 7.52
CA PHE A 177 3.55 17.56 8.27
C PHE A 177 3.75 16.09 8.64
N ALA A 178 4.60 15.37 7.91
CA ALA A 178 4.91 13.97 8.17
C ALA A 178 6.10 13.82 9.12
N ASP A 179 5.96 12.99 10.16
CA ASP A 179 7.05 12.70 11.10
C ASP A 179 7.92 11.51 10.67
N LEU A 180 7.43 10.70 9.74
CA LEU A 180 8.05 9.46 9.30
C LEU A 180 7.66 9.14 7.86
N PHE A 181 8.64 8.74 7.06
CA PHE A 181 8.43 8.18 5.74
C PHE A 181 8.80 6.70 5.75
N LEU A 182 7.80 5.86 5.50
CA LEU A 182 7.98 4.45 5.19
C LEU A 182 8.12 4.35 3.66
N TYR A 183 9.35 4.17 3.18
CA TYR A 183 9.68 4.37 1.77
C TYR A 183 10.03 3.05 1.09
N ASP A 184 9.19 2.60 0.17
CA ASP A 184 9.37 1.34 -0.53
C ASP A 184 10.47 1.43 -1.61
N LEU A 185 11.61 0.77 -1.36
CA LEU A 185 12.62 0.48 -2.37
C LEU A 185 12.38 -0.93 -2.92
N LYS A 186 11.58 -1.01 -3.99
CA LYS A 186 11.13 -2.29 -4.56
C LYS A 186 12.21 -3.03 -5.34
N ASP A 187 13.10 -2.29 -5.99
CA ASP A 187 14.30 -2.82 -6.66
C ASP A 187 15.24 -1.64 -6.91
N TYR A 188 16.56 -1.86 -6.87
CA TYR A 188 17.55 -0.86 -7.25
C TYR A 188 17.74 -0.74 -8.78
N SER A 189 17.46 -1.80 -9.54
CA SER A 189 17.59 -1.83 -10.99
C SER A 189 16.32 -1.30 -11.67
N SER A 190 16.45 -0.22 -12.45
CA SER A 190 15.33 0.32 -13.23
C SER A 190 14.77 -0.69 -14.23
N GLU A 191 15.60 -1.55 -14.83
CA GLU A 191 15.15 -2.57 -15.76
C GLU A 191 14.20 -3.57 -15.07
N ARG A 192 14.63 -4.13 -13.93
CA ARG A 192 13.80 -5.05 -13.15
C ARG A 192 12.57 -4.35 -12.58
N HIS A 193 12.71 -3.11 -12.13
CA HIS A 193 11.58 -2.32 -11.64
C HIS A 193 10.53 -2.09 -12.74
N ARG A 194 10.93 -1.76 -13.99
CA ARG A 194 10.00 -1.69 -15.12
C ARG A 194 9.31 -3.02 -15.37
N ARG A 195 10.10 -4.09 -15.39
CA ARG A 195 9.60 -5.44 -15.67
C ARG A 195 8.57 -5.92 -14.65
N PHE A 196 8.79 -5.66 -13.36
CA PHE A 196 7.98 -6.25 -12.29
C PHE A 196 7.07 -5.28 -11.56
N CYS A 197 7.30 -3.97 -11.68
CA CYS A 197 6.48 -2.90 -11.09
C CYS A 197 5.84 -1.97 -12.14
N GLY A 198 6.15 -2.13 -13.42
CA GLY A 198 5.51 -1.42 -14.53
C GLY A 198 6.09 -0.04 -14.87
N VAL A 199 7.01 0.50 -14.07
CA VAL A 199 7.64 1.82 -14.27
C VAL A 199 9.13 1.78 -13.94
N GLY A 200 9.92 2.74 -14.43
CA GLY A 200 11.31 2.91 -13.99
C GLY A 200 11.38 3.46 -12.56
N ASN A 201 12.51 3.24 -11.89
CA ASN A 201 12.74 3.70 -10.52
C ASN A 201 13.63 4.96 -10.43
N GLU A 202 14.04 5.57 -11.54
CA GLU A 202 14.99 6.70 -11.55
C GLU A 202 14.47 7.86 -10.69
N HIS A 203 13.19 8.23 -10.87
CA HIS A 203 12.54 9.26 -10.06
C HIS A 203 12.34 8.84 -8.60
N ILE A 204 12.05 7.57 -8.35
CA ILE A 204 11.88 7.02 -7.00
C ILE A 204 13.19 7.11 -6.21
N LEU A 205 14.32 6.74 -6.83
CA LEU A 205 15.63 6.80 -6.19
C LEU A 205 16.06 8.25 -5.95
N GLN A 206 15.78 9.15 -6.90
CA GLN A 206 16.08 10.57 -6.73
C GLN A 206 15.27 11.20 -5.58
N ASN A 207 13.97 10.89 -5.50
CA ASN A 207 13.11 11.37 -4.42
C ASN A 207 13.56 10.83 -3.05
N LEU A 208 13.92 9.54 -2.97
CA LEU A 208 14.46 8.95 -1.75
C LEU A 208 15.74 9.68 -1.31
N LYS A 209 16.66 9.91 -2.24
CA LYS A 209 17.90 10.64 -1.96
C LYS A 209 17.62 12.05 -1.45
N ASN A 210 16.76 12.81 -2.13
CA ASN A 210 16.41 14.17 -1.71
C ASN A 210 15.78 14.19 -0.30
N LEU A 211 14.93 13.21 -0.01
CA LEU A 211 14.26 13.08 1.29
C LEU A 211 15.25 12.79 2.42
N LEU A 212 16.22 11.90 2.17
CA LEU A 212 17.32 11.57 3.09
C LEU A 212 18.28 12.75 3.28
N ASP A 213 18.70 13.40 2.20
CA ASP A 213 19.61 14.56 2.23
C ASP A 213 18.98 15.76 2.98
N ALA A 214 17.65 15.89 2.94
CA ALA A 214 16.90 16.88 3.71
C ALA A 214 16.79 16.54 5.22
N GLY A 215 17.30 15.39 5.67
CA GLY A 215 17.34 14.99 7.07
C GLY A 215 16.03 14.46 7.63
N ASN A 216 15.08 14.06 6.78
CA ASN A 216 13.82 13.47 7.24
C ASN A 216 14.04 12.09 7.89
N ASN A 217 13.12 11.71 8.76
CA ASN A 217 13.08 10.38 9.32
C ASN A 217 12.51 9.40 8.30
N VAL A 218 13.38 8.58 7.70
CA VAL A 218 13.03 7.63 6.65
C VAL A 218 13.39 6.22 7.08
N VAL A 219 12.45 5.29 6.92
CA VAL A 219 12.70 3.85 6.96
C VAL A 219 12.49 3.28 5.58
N VAL A 220 13.57 2.74 5.01
CA VAL A 220 13.54 2.14 3.68
C VAL A 220 13.01 0.72 3.78
N ARG A 221 11.93 0.43 3.07
CA ARG A 221 11.26 -0.87 3.11
C ARG A 221 11.58 -1.63 1.83
N ILE A 222 12.14 -2.83 1.96
CA ILE A 222 12.55 -3.63 0.82
C ILE A 222 11.75 -4.94 0.85
N PRO A 223 10.77 -5.15 -0.05
CA PRO A 223 10.16 -6.46 -0.22
C PRO A 223 11.24 -7.45 -0.67
N VAL A 224 11.32 -8.62 -0.04
CA VAL A 224 12.27 -9.67 -0.45
C VAL A 224 11.50 -10.72 -1.24
N VAL A 225 11.67 -10.68 -2.57
CA VAL A 225 10.94 -11.52 -3.53
C VAL A 225 11.96 -12.32 -4.37
N PRO A 226 12.29 -13.55 -3.93
CA PRO A 226 13.26 -14.43 -4.60
C PRO A 226 12.95 -14.65 -6.08
N GLY A 227 13.97 -14.52 -6.94
CA GLY A 227 13.84 -14.69 -8.39
C GLY A 227 13.29 -13.46 -9.14
N TYR A 228 12.93 -12.40 -8.41
CA TYR A 228 12.39 -11.17 -8.99
C TYR A 228 13.29 -9.97 -8.70
N ASN A 229 13.30 -9.49 -7.46
CA ASN A 229 14.14 -8.36 -7.05
C ASN A 229 15.34 -8.80 -6.19
N PHE A 230 15.42 -10.09 -5.85
CA PHE A 230 16.58 -10.72 -5.24
C PHE A 230 17.03 -11.94 -6.06
N SER A 231 18.30 -11.93 -6.44
CA SER A 231 18.94 -13.00 -7.23
C SER A 231 20.33 -13.36 -6.68
N GLU A 232 20.50 -13.30 -5.36
CA GLU A 232 21.70 -13.70 -4.58
C GLU A 232 22.86 -12.68 -4.44
N ASP A 233 22.91 -11.61 -5.25
CA ASP A 233 23.92 -10.54 -5.05
C ASP A 233 23.42 -9.44 -4.10
N PHE A 234 23.95 -9.43 -2.87
CA PHE A 234 23.68 -8.41 -1.85
C PHE A 234 24.58 -7.17 -1.99
N ASP A 235 25.77 -7.29 -2.56
CA ASP A 235 26.77 -6.22 -2.59
C ASP A 235 26.23 -5.01 -3.38
N SER A 236 25.58 -5.29 -4.51
CA SER A 236 24.93 -4.25 -5.32
C SER A 236 23.84 -3.48 -4.55
N TYR A 237 23.04 -4.17 -3.73
CA TYR A 237 22.04 -3.51 -2.89
C TYR A 237 22.72 -2.64 -1.83
N ILE A 238 23.69 -3.19 -1.11
CA ILE A 238 24.42 -2.51 -0.03
C ILE A 238 25.09 -1.24 -0.58
N GLU A 239 25.76 -1.34 -1.73
CA GLU A 239 26.43 -0.20 -2.36
C GLU A 239 25.44 0.92 -2.69
N ILE A 240 24.28 0.58 -3.24
CA ILE A 240 23.25 1.56 -3.61
C ILE A 240 22.61 2.18 -2.37
N LEU A 241 22.28 1.37 -1.36
CA LEU A 241 21.75 1.84 -0.09
C LEU A 241 22.71 2.81 0.61
N ALA A 242 24.00 2.48 0.64
CA ALA A 242 25.04 3.35 1.18
C ALA A 242 25.17 4.66 0.40
N LYS A 243 25.16 4.59 -0.95
CA LYS A 243 25.21 5.77 -1.84
C LYS A 243 24.02 6.70 -1.67
N LEU A 244 22.84 6.15 -1.41
CA LEU A 244 21.62 6.93 -1.15
C LEU A 244 21.62 7.58 0.24
N GLY A 245 22.47 7.10 1.16
CA GLY A 245 22.51 7.56 2.54
C GLY A 245 21.49 6.89 3.46
N CYS A 246 20.98 5.71 3.06
CA CYS A 246 20.05 4.93 3.87
C CYS A 246 20.72 4.50 5.18
N ARG A 247 19.95 4.46 6.28
CA ARG A 247 20.43 3.99 7.59
C ARG A 247 19.56 2.88 8.16
N ARG A 248 18.25 3.11 8.19
CA ARG A 248 17.27 2.16 8.71
C ARG A 248 16.52 1.46 7.59
N ILE A 249 16.52 0.12 7.62
CA ILE A 249 15.99 -0.75 6.59
C ILE A 249 15.05 -1.78 7.21
N ASP A 250 13.85 -1.91 6.65
CA ASP A 250 12.93 -2.99 6.97
C ASP A 250 12.86 -3.95 5.78
N LEU A 251 13.33 -5.18 5.97
CA LEU A 251 13.20 -6.25 5.00
C LEU A 251 11.85 -6.94 5.17
N LEU A 252 11.09 -7.07 4.08
CA LEU A 252 9.73 -7.60 4.09
C LEU A 252 9.66 -8.90 3.28
N PRO A 253 9.86 -10.08 3.91
CA PRO A 253 9.71 -11.36 3.23
C PRO A 253 8.36 -11.48 2.53
N PHE A 254 8.37 -11.84 1.26
CA PHE A 254 7.15 -12.06 0.49
C PHE A 254 6.30 -13.22 1.05
N HIS A 255 4.98 -13.10 0.89
CA HIS A 255 4.01 -14.15 1.20
C HIS A 255 2.83 -14.13 0.20
N SER A 256 2.17 -15.27 -0.02
CA SER A 256 1.08 -15.40 -1.01
C SER A 256 -0.33 -15.02 -0.49
N LEU A 257 -0.45 -14.40 0.69
CA LEU A 257 -1.76 -14.07 1.32
C LEU A 257 -2.69 -13.19 0.47
N ALA A 258 -2.16 -12.49 -0.54
CA ALA A 258 -2.95 -11.61 -1.41
C ALA A 258 -3.63 -12.34 -2.58
N LYS A 259 -3.31 -13.63 -2.82
CA LYS A 259 -3.81 -14.44 -3.94
C LYS A 259 -5.33 -14.41 -4.07
N ASP A 260 -6.03 -14.50 -2.93
CA ASP A 260 -7.50 -14.45 -2.91
C ASP A 260 -8.07 -13.12 -3.38
N LYS A 261 -7.40 -12.00 -3.09
CA LYS A 261 -7.86 -10.67 -3.53
C LYS A 261 -7.83 -10.52 -5.04
N TYR A 262 -6.81 -11.08 -5.71
CA TYR A 262 -6.74 -11.12 -7.17
C TYR A 262 -7.91 -11.91 -7.75
N ARG A 263 -8.16 -13.10 -7.20
CA ARG A 263 -9.29 -13.94 -7.57
C ARG A 263 -10.63 -13.23 -7.38
N TRP A 264 -10.82 -12.53 -6.26
CA TRP A 264 -12.04 -11.76 -6.00
C TRP A 264 -12.22 -10.61 -6.99
N LEU A 265 -11.14 -10.01 -7.46
CA LEU A 265 -11.17 -8.97 -8.49
C LEU A 265 -11.24 -9.54 -9.91
N GLY A 266 -11.27 -10.86 -10.11
CA GLY A 266 -11.25 -11.48 -11.43
C GLY A 266 -9.94 -11.22 -12.18
N ARG A 267 -8.83 -11.07 -11.45
CA ARG A 267 -7.49 -10.84 -11.98
C ARG A 267 -6.63 -12.09 -11.84
N GLU A 268 -5.69 -12.26 -12.76
CA GLU A 268 -4.72 -13.35 -12.71
C GLU A 268 -3.67 -13.09 -11.62
N TRP A 269 -3.38 -14.11 -10.82
CA TRP A 269 -2.28 -14.11 -9.86
C TRP A 269 -1.04 -14.72 -10.52
N LEU A 270 -0.02 -13.89 -10.74
CA LEU A 270 1.19 -14.26 -11.51
C LEU A 270 2.33 -14.79 -10.64
N MET A 271 2.24 -14.67 -9.31
CA MET A 271 3.33 -15.06 -8.42
C MET A 271 3.28 -16.56 -8.08
N PRO A 272 4.42 -17.27 -8.09
CA PRO A 272 4.49 -18.64 -7.60
C PRO A 272 4.29 -18.67 -6.08
N GLU A 273 4.07 -19.88 -5.55
CA GLU A 273 4.23 -20.11 -4.12
C GLU A 273 5.73 -20.03 -3.80
N ILE A 274 6.11 -19.01 -3.04
CA ILE A 274 7.46 -18.83 -2.52
C ILE A 274 7.35 -19.18 -1.04
N GLY A 275 7.94 -20.32 -0.66
CA GLY A 275 7.91 -20.81 0.73
C GLY A 275 8.82 -19.99 1.65
N ASP A 276 9.51 -20.66 2.55
CA ASP A 276 10.39 -20.00 3.54
C ASP A 276 11.63 -19.33 2.94
N GLU A 277 11.89 -19.51 1.63
CA GLU A 277 13.02 -18.93 0.91
C GLU A 277 13.10 -17.41 1.05
N ALA A 278 11.97 -16.70 0.90
CA ALA A 278 11.94 -15.24 1.04
C ALA A 278 12.41 -14.79 2.43
N ARG A 279 12.05 -15.54 3.48
CA ARG A 279 12.46 -15.25 4.85
C ARG A 279 13.93 -15.58 5.07
N SER A 280 14.41 -16.70 4.55
CA SER A 280 15.83 -17.09 4.63
C SER A 280 16.74 -16.07 3.94
N ILE A 281 16.36 -15.61 2.74
CA ILE A 281 17.11 -14.55 2.03
C ILE A 281 17.07 -13.25 2.83
N ALA A 282 15.91 -12.87 3.38
CA ALA A 282 15.81 -11.65 4.19
C ALA A 282 16.71 -11.71 5.43
N LEU A 283 16.80 -12.84 6.12
CA LEU A 283 17.68 -13.01 7.27
C LEU A 283 19.16 -12.92 6.87
N ALA A 284 19.57 -13.62 5.81
CA ALA A 284 20.94 -13.54 5.31
C ALA A 284 21.32 -12.13 4.84
N PHE A 285 20.40 -11.42 4.19
CA PHE A 285 20.62 -10.04 3.77
C PHE A 285 20.66 -9.08 4.96
N SER A 286 19.86 -9.34 6.00
CA SER A 286 19.92 -8.60 7.27
C SER A 286 21.31 -8.66 7.89
N GLU A 287 21.90 -9.86 8.00
CA GLU A 287 23.26 -10.03 8.55
C GLU A 287 24.31 -9.26 7.73
N ALA A 288 24.19 -9.29 6.40
CA ALA A 288 25.11 -8.57 5.51
C ALA A 288 24.99 -7.04 5.66
N LEU A 289 23.76 -6.53 5.81
CA LEU A 289 23.51 -5.11 6.06
C LEU A 289 24.00 -4.67 7.45
N GLU A 290 23.72 -5.45 8.50
CA GLU A 290 24.18 -5.15 9.85
C GLU A 290 25.71 -5.10 9.95
N ALA A 291 26.40 -6.00 9.24
CA ALA A 291 27.87 -6.00 9.15
C ALA A 291 28.44 -4.71 8.52
N MET A 292 27.63 -4.02 7.71
CA MET A 292 27.97 -2.73 7.08
C MET A 292 27.45 -1.51 7.89
N GLY A 293 26.83 -1.75 9.05
CA GLY A 293 26.40 -0.70 9.98
C GLY A 293 25.00 -0.15 9.74
N PHE A 294 24.17 -0.83 8.95
CA PHE A 294 22.75 -0.48 8.80
C PHE A 294 21.94 -0.96 10.03
N GLU A 295 20.88 -0.22 10.37
CA GLU A 295 19.86 -0.65 11.32
C GLU A 295 18.80 -1.46 10.56
N VAL A 296 18.64 -2.75 10.88
CA VAL A 296 17.79 -3.64 10.08
C VAL A 296 16.71 -4.32 10.91
N THR A 297 15.52 -4.48 10.32
CA THR A 297 14.49 -5.40 10.84
C THR A 297 14.01 -6.35 9.75
N VAL A 298 13.54 -7.54 10.14
CA VAL A 298 12.89 -8.49 9.24
C VAL A 298 11.42 -8.65 9.65
N GLY A 299 10.51 -8.23 8.77
CA GLY A 299 9.07 -8.20 9.01
C GLY A 299 8.50 -6.83 9.39
N GLY A 300 9.34 -5.78 9.46
CA GLY A 300 8.94 -4.42 9.79
C GLY A 300 8.88 -4.14 11.30
N TYR A 301 8.06 -3.18 11.70
CA TYR A 301 7.89 -2.76 13.09
C TYR A 301 7.22 -3.83 13.96
N PHE A 302 7.60 -3.85 15.25
CA PHE A 302 7.01 -4.64 16.33
C PHE A 302 6.72 -3.74 17.53
#